data_AF-A0A151JXT6-F1
#
_entry.id   AF-A0A151JXT6-F1
#
_cell.length_a   1.000
_cell.length_b   1.000
_cell.length_c   1.000
_cell.angle_alpha   90.00
_cell.angle_beta   90.00
_cell.angle_gamma   90.00
#
_symmetry.space_group_name_H-M   'P 1'
#
loop_
_entity.id
_entity.type
_entity.pdbx_description
1 polymer ?
#
loop_
_entity_poly.entity_id
_entity_poly.type
_entity_poly.pdbx_seq_one_letter_code
_entity_poly.pdbx_strand_id
1 'polypeptide(L)'
;MDKIEYRAVIKYLFLKGNTPTQIKDELDSVYGDSAPSFTTVKFWAAEFKRGRKSLGDDERSGRPKTATADENIAKVHQIVLDDRRIKVREIAEVMKMSKERVCHILHEHLGMTKLSARWVPRLLTLDQKPQWLPWRKSTNYGLNCLTIRLTHQI
;
A
#
# COMPACT_ATOMS: atom_id res chain seq x y z
N MET A 1 16.27 18.16 19.58
CA MET A 1 15.33 19.04 18.87
C MET A 1 14.93 18.35 17.58
N ASP A 2 13.64 18.25 17.32
CA ASP A 2 13.12 17.61 16.12
C ASP A 2 13.38 18.49 14.88
N LYS A 3 13.45 17.88 13.69
CA LYS A 3 13.70 18.59 12.43
C LYS A 3 12.65 19.66 12.17
N ILE A 4 11.40 19.42 12.58
CA ILE A 4 10.31 20.39 12.42
C ILE A 4 10.54 21.64 13.27
N GLU A 5 11.11 21.49 14.47
CA GLU A 5 11.38 22.61 15.38
C GLU A 5 12.41 23.58 14.79
N TYR A 6 13.52 23.07 14.25
CA TYR A 6 14.50 23.92 13.55
C TYR A 6 13.88 24.65 12.35
N ARG A 7 13.02 23.97 11.58
CA ARG A 7 12.34 24.58 10.43
C ARG A 7 11.37 25.68 10.86
N ALA A 8 10.70 25.52 12.00
CA ALA A 8 9.83 26.55 12.57
C ALA A 8 10.64 27.80 12.95
N VAL A 9 11.80 27.63 13.58
CA VAL A 9 12.71 28.74 13.93
C VAL A 9 13.23 29.43 12.67
N ILE A 10 13.69 28.67 11.67
CA ILE A 10 14.13 29.22 10.37
C ILE A 10 13.01 30.02 9.71
N LYS A 11 11.76 29.52 9.75
CA LYS A 11 10.59 30.22 9.20
C LYS A 11 10.33 31.54 9.92
N TYR A 12 10.38 31.53 11.24
CA TYR A 12 10.19 32.72 12.06
C TYR A 12 11.24 33.79 11.74
N LEU A 13 12.53 33.42 11.71
CA LEU A 13 13.62 34.35 11.42
C LEU A 13 13.61 34.85 9.97
N PHE A 14 13.20 34.00 9.02
CA PHE A 14 12.97 34.41 7.64
C PHE A 14 11.85 35.46 7.54
N LEU A 15 10.73 35.27 8.25
CA LEU A 15 9.63 36.24 8.30
C LEU A 15 10.03 37.56 8.99
N LYS A 16 10.98 37.51 9.92
CA LYS A 16 11.60 38.70 10.54
C LYS A 16 12.48 39.49 9.57
N GLY A 17 12.80 38.93 8.39
CA GLY A 17 13.62 39.57 7.36
C GLY A 17 15.11 39.23 7.42
N ASN A 18 15.51 38.25 8.24
CA ASN A 18 16.91 37.85 8.35
C ASN A 18 17.39 37.14 7.09
N THR A 19 18.64 37.37 6.71
CA THR A 19 19.31 36.64 5.63
C THR A 19 19.70 35.22 6.09
N PRO A 20 19.85 34.24 5.19
CA PRO A 20 20.22 32.88 5.57
C PRO A 20 21.53 32.78 6.39
N THR A 21 22.48 33.70 6.17
CA THR A 21 23.72 33.78 6.96
C THR A 21 23.43 34.19 8.40
N GLN A 22 22.66 35.26 8.60
CA GLN A 22 22.27 35.71 9.94
C GLN A 22 21.46 34.64 10.69
N ILE A 23 20.57 33.93 9.97
CA ILE A 23 19.82 32.81 10.53
C ILE A 23 20.76 31.69 10.99
N LYS A 24 21.81 31.37 10.22
CA LYS A 24 22.79 30.35 10.60
C LYS A 24 23.59 30.77 11.84
N ASP A 25 24.05 32.01 11.89
CA ASP A 25 24.81 32.54 13.01
C ASP A 25 23.98 32.52 14.31
N GLU A 26 22.69 32.87 14.23
CA GLU A 26 21.76 32.84 15.37
C GLU A 26 21.48 31.40 15.82
N LEU A 27 21.30 30.46 14.87
CA LEU A 27 21.13 29.04 15.18
C LEU A 27 22.40 28.44 15.81
N ASP A 28 23.59 28.83 15.35
CA ASP A 28 24.86 28.37 15.92
C ASP A 28 25.10 28.93 17.32
N SER A 29 24.75 30.20 17.54
CA SER A 29 24.85 30.82 18.86
C SER A 29 23.98 30.14 19.91
N VAL A 30 22.82 29.59 19.52
CA VAL A 30 21.86 28.97 20.44
C VAL A 30 22.07 27.47 20.57
N TYR A 31 22.30 26.77 19.44
CA TYR A 31 22.32 25.31 19.38
C TYR A 31 23.72 24.70 19.24
N GLY A 32 24.75 25.50 18.94
CA GLY A 32 26.12 25.03 18.77
C GLY A 32 26.23 23.86 17.79
N ASP A 33 26.84 22.76 18.24
CA ASP A 33 27.05 21.55 17.43
C ASP A 33 25.75 20.86 16.98
N SER A 34 24.63 21.14 17.65
CA SER A 34 23.32 20.61 17.27
C SER A 34 22.62 21.46 16.21
N ALA A 35 23.21 22.57 15.76
CA ALA A 35 22.60 23.45 14.77
C ALA A 35 22.50 22.77 13.39
N PRO A 36 21.43 23.04 12.61
CA PRO A 36 21.31 22.52 11.26
C PRO A 36 22.39 23.12 10.36
N SER A 37 22.82 22.34 9.37
CA SER A 37 23.82 22.80 8.40
C SER A 37 23.36 24.04 7.63
N PHE A 38 24.31 24.87 7.19
CA PHE A 38 24.00 26.07 6.41
C PHE A 38 23.20 25.76 5.14
N THR A 39 23.48 24.62 4.49
CA THR A 39 22.73 24.13 3.33
C THR A 39 21.26 23.91 3.65
N THR A 40 20.95 23.38 4.84
CA THR A 40 19.58 23.16 5.31
C THR A 40 18.86 24.50 5.53
N VAL A 41 19.53 25.46 6.18
CA VAL A 41 18.99 26.81 6.40
C VAL A 41 18.69 27.50 5.07
N LYS A 42 19.62 27.46 4.12
CA LYS A 42 19.46 28.05 2.79
C LYS A 42 18.32 27.41 2.00
N PHE A 43 18.21 26.08 2.05
CA PHE A 43 17.12 25.35 1.40
C PHE A 43 15.75 25.78 1.94
N TRP A 44 15.58 25.79 3.26
CA TRP A 44 14.29 26.16 3.86
C TRP A 44 13.95 27.64 3.67
N ALA A 45 14.92 28.55 3.79
CA ALA A 45 14.71 29.95 3.46
C ALA A 45 14.26 30.16 2.01
N ALA A 46 14.81 29.39 1.06
CA ALA A 46 14.37 29.43 -0.34
C ALA A 46 12.95 28.87 -0.53
N GLU A 47 12.59 27.78 0.15
CA GLU A 47 11.23 27.23 0.10
C GLU A 47 10.19 28.16 0.73
N PHE A 48 10.54 28.85 1.82
CA PHE A 48 9.66 29.87 2.40
C PHE A 48 9.52 31.10 1.49
N LYS A 49 10.60 31.49 0.79
CA LYS A 49 10.54 32.51 -0.26
C LYS A 49 9.63 32.09 -1.43
N ARG A 50 9.53 30.80 -1.73
CA ARG A 50 8.59 30.23 -2.72
C ARG A 50 7.15 30.12 -2.21
N GLY A 51 6.87 30.49 -0.96
CA GLY A 51 5.53 30.49 -0.38
C GLY A 51 5.12 29.17 0.30
N ARG A 52 6.05 28.22 0.49
CA ARG A 52 5.76 26.98 1.23
C ARG A 52 5.34 27.31 2.67
N LYS A 53 4.22 26.75 3.14
CA LYS A 53 3.74 26.92 4.54
C LYS A 53 4.03 25.72 5.43
N SER A 54 4.08 24.51 4.86
CA SER A 54 4.37 23.26 5.57
C SER A 54 5.80 23.23 6.10
N LEU A 55 5.97 22.65 7.29
CA LEU A 55 7.26 22.37 7.91
C LEU A 55 7.69 20.91 7.73
N GLY A 56 6.77 20.04 7.30
CA GLY A 56 7.03 18.62 7.06
C GLY A 56 7.84 18.40 5.79
N ASP A 57 8.45 17.23 5.68
CA ASP A 57 8.90 16.73 4.38
C ASP A 57 7.66 16.46 3.51
N ASP A 58 7.76 16.73 2.21
CA ASP A 58 6.75 16.26 1.26
C ASP A 58 6.79 14.72 1.22
N GLU A 59 5.67 14.11 0.79
CA GLU A 59 5.64 12.67 0.58
C GLU A 59 6.79 12.28 -0.36
N ARG A 60 7.69 11.44 0.16
CA ARG A 60 8.80 10.94 -0.65
C ARG A 60 8.23 9.98 -1.67
N SER A 61 8.36 10.31 -2.95
CA SER A 61 8.18 9.36 -4.03
C SER A 61 9.21 8.25 -3.85
N GLY A 62 8.82 7.15 -3.22
CA GLY A 62 9.63 5.94 -3.15
C GLY A 62 9.76 5.32 -4.54
N ARG A 63 10.68 4.35 -4.68
CA ARG A 63 10.73 3.52 -5.90
C ARG A 63 9.38 2.80 -6.03
N PRO A 64 8.61 2.99 -7.12
CA PRO A 64 7.40 2.23 -7.32
C PRO A 64 7.79 0.75 -7.36
N LYS A 65 7.11 -0.07 -6.55
CA LYS A 65 7.23 -1.53 -6.66
C LYS A 65 6.61 -1.89 -8.00
N THR A 66 7.41 -1.98 -9.06
CA THR A 66 6.95 -2.30 -10.44
C THR A 66 6.07 -3.55 -10.50
N ALA A 67 6.27 -4.49 -9.58
CA ALA A 67 5.46 -5.70 -9.46
C ALA A 67 4.06 -5.48 -8.82
N THR A 68 3.84 -4.39 -8.10
CA THR A 68 2.57 -4.03 -7.44
C THR A 68 1.98 -2.77 -8.08
N ALA A 69 2.11 -2.64 -9.39
CA ALA A 69 1.31 -1.67 -10.14
C ALA A 69 -0.13 -2.17 -10.21
N ASP A 70 -1.11 -1.27 -10.17
CA ASP A 70 -2.54 -1.62 -10.23
C ASP A 70 -2.89 -2.45 -11.46
N GLU A 71 -2.21 -2.20 -12.58
CA GLU A 71 -2.33 -3.00 -13.81
C GLU A 71 -1.97 -4.48 -13.61
N ASN A 72 -0.91 -4.76 -12.85
CA ASN A 72 -0.46 -6.13 -12.60
C ASN A 72 -1.41 -6.85 -11.64
N ILE A 73 -1.96 -6.12 -10.66
CA ILE A 73 -2.99 -6.64 -9.76
C ILE A 73 -4.25 -7.01 -10.56
N ALA A 74 -4.71 -6.12 -11.44
CA ALA A 74 -5.88 -6.35 -12.29
C ALA A 74 -5.69 -7.57 -13.22
N LYS A 75 -4.49 -7.73 -13.82
CA LYS A 75 -4.17 -8.89 -14.67
C LYS A 75 -4.18 -10.19 -13.89
N VAL A 76 -3.54 -10.24 -12.71
CA VAL A 76 -3.58 -11.44 -11.84
C VAL A 76 -5.03 -11.76 -11.44
N HIS A 77 -5.82 -10.75 -11.12
CA HIS A 77 -7.23 -10.91 -10.79
C HIS A 77 -8.02 -11.55 -11.95
N GLN A 78 -7.82 -11.07 -13.18
CA GLN A 78 -8.49 -11.61 -14.36
C GLN A 78 -8.12 -13.07 -14.62
N ILE A 79 -6.83 -13.42 -14.55
CA ILE A 79 -6.35 -14.79 -14.73
C ILE A 79 -7.03 -15.76 -13.75
N VAL A 80 -7.21 -15.35 -12.49
CA VAL A 80 -7.86 -16.17 -11.46
C VAL A 80 -9.37 -16.28 -11.66
N LEU A 81 -10.01 -15.24 -12.21
CA LEU A 81 -11.43 -15.29 -12.55
C LEU A 81 -11.71 -16.22 -13.73
N ASP A 82 -10.81 -16.25 -14.71
CA ASP A 82 -10.91 -17.11 -15.90
C ASP A 82 -10.73 -18.60 -15.53
N ASP A 83 -9.74 -18.94 -14.71
CA ASP A 83 -9.60 -20.28 -14.13
C ASP A 83 -9.33 -20.24 -12.62
N ARG A 84 -10.38 -20.54 -11.84
CA ARG A 84 -10.29 -20.57 -10.36
C ARG A 84 -9.43 -21.70 -9.80
N ARG A 85 -8.99 -22.66 -10.63
CA ARG A 85 -8.13 -23.79 -10.22
C ARG A 85 -6.68 -23.64 -10.68
N ILE A 86 -6.32 -22.51 -11.29
CA ILE A 86 -4.97 -22.23 -11.78
C ILE A 86 -3.94 -22.29 -10.64
N LYS A 87 -2.73 -22.77 -10.94
CA LYS A 87 -1.66 -22.83 -9.95
C LYS A 87 -0.87 -21.52 -9.92
N VAL A 88 -0.45 -21.11 -8.72
CA VAL A 88 0.40 -19.91 -8.52
C VAL A 88 1.63 -19.91 -9.43
N ARG A 89 2.24 -21.08 -9.67
CA ARG A 89 3.38 -21.21 -10.58
C ARG A 89 3.07 -20.80 -12.03
N GLU A 90 1.87 -21.13 -12.52
CA GLU A 90 1.44 -20.81 -13.88
C GLU A 90 1.16 -19.31 -14.01
N ILE A 91 0.53 -18.70 -12.99
CA ILE A 91 0.37 -17.24 -12.92
C ILE A 91 1.75 -16.55 -12.92
N ALA A 92 2.70 -17.06 -12.14
CA ALA A 92 4.04 -16.50 -12.03
C ALA A 92 4.79 -16.53 -13.38
N GLU A 93 4.67 -17.62 -14.13
CA GLU A 93 5.24 -17.76 -15.48
C GLU A 93 4.59 -16.79 -16.48
N VAL A 94 3.27 -16.68 -16.49
CA VAL A 94 2.53 -15.75 -17.37
C VAL A 94 2.88 -14.30 -17.08
N MET A 95 2.92 -13.93 -15.79
CA MET A 95 3.20 -12.57 -15.37
C MET A 95 4.71 -12.23 -15.34
N LYS A 96 5.59 -13.23 -15.55
CA LYS A 96 7.04 -13.12 -15.37
C LYS A 96 7.43 -12.55 -14.00
N MET A 97 6.75 -13.03 -12.96
CA MET A 97 6.90 -12.58 -11.58
C MET A 97 7.36 -13.74 -10.69
N SER A 98 7.94 -13.41 -9.53
CA SER A 98 8.27 -14.45 -8.56
C SER A 98 6.98 -15.02 -7.93
N LYS A 99 7.00 -16.29 -7.54
CA LYS A 99 5.84 -16.95 -6.91
C LYS A 99 5.43 -16.25 -5.62
N GLU A 100 6.40 -15.80 -4.84
CA GLU A 100 6.20 -15.06 -3.60
C GLU A 100 5.42 -13.78 -3.84
N ARG A 101 5.75 -13.07 -4.93
CA ARG A 101 5.04 -11.86 -5.30
C ARG A 101 3.61 -12.11 -5.76
N VAL A 102 3.39 -13.18 -6.52
CA VAL A 102 2.02 -13.58 -6.90
C VAL A 102 1.20 -13.94 -5.66
N CYS A 103 1.77 -14.72 -4.72
CA CYS A 103 1.12 -15.00 -3.44
C CYS A 103 0.78 -13.73 -2.67
N HIS A 104 1.71 -12.77 -2.60
CA HIS A 104 1.48 -11.48 -1.96
C HIS A 104 0.33 -10.70 -2.61
N ILE A 105 0.23 -10.70 -3.94
CA ILE A 105 -0.90 -10.06 -4.65
C ILE A 105 -2.22 -10.76 -4.34
N LEU A 106 -2.24 -12.10 -4.40
CA LEU A 106 -3.45 -12.87 -4.12
C LEU A 106 -3.95 -12.65 -2.69
N HIS A 107 -3.05 -12.65 -1.71
CA HIS A 107 -3.43 -12.54 -0.30
C HIS A 107 -3.63 -11.10 0.17
N GLU A 108 -2.65 -10.22 -0.05
CA GLU A 108 -2.66 -8.86 0.53
C GLU A 108 -3.46 -7.85 -0.30
N HIS A 109 -3.47 -8.00 -1.63
CA HIS A 109 -4.16 -7.05 -2.51
C HIS A 109 -5.55 -7.53 -2.93
N LEU A 110 -5.72 -8.83 -3.18
CA LEU A 110 -7.00 -9.40 -3.62
C LEU A 110 -7.78 -10.08 -2.49
N GLY A 111 -7.18 -10.29 -1.31
CA GLY A 111 -7.85 -10.92 -0.17
C GLY A 111 -8.28 -12.37 -0.43
N MET A 112 -7.65 -13.05 -1.39
CA MET A 112 -8.00 -14.40 -1.81
C MET A 112 -7.25 -15.43 -0.97
N THR A 113 -7.94 -16.51 -0.62
CA THR A 113 -7.35 -17.65 0.10
C THR A 113 -7.62 -18.95 -0.66
N LYS A 114 -6.63 -19.86 -0.67
CA LYS A 114 -6.82 -21.18 -1.27
C LYS A 114 -7.83 -22.00 -0.45
N LEU A 115 -8.90 -22.44 -1.11
CA LEU A 115 -9.85 -23.39 -0.55
C LEU A 115 -9.64 -24.78 -1.16
N SER A 116 -9.87 -25.84 -0.38
CA SER A 116 -9.89 -27.21 -0.90
C SER A 116 -11.24 -27.50 -1.58
N ALA A 117 -11.20 -28.20 -2.71
CA ALA A 117 -12.42 -28.70 -3.34
C ALA A 117 -13.06 -29.75 -2.43
N ARG A 118 -14.38 -29.70 -2.25
CA ARG A 118 -15.13 -30.75 -1.57
C ARG A 118 -15.29 -31.96 -2.50
N TRP A 119 -15.09 -33.15 -1.95
CA TRP A 119 -15.31 -34.40 -2.70
C TRP A 119 -16.79 -34.57 -3.03
N VAL A 120 -17.09 -34.95 -4.27
CA VAL A 120 -18.44 -35.22 -4.74
C VAL A 120 -18.49 -36.69 -5.15
N PRO A 121 -19.30 -37.54 -4.47
CA PRO A 121 -19.23 -39.00 -4.65
C PRO A 121 -19.52 -39.51 -6.06
N ARG A 122 -20.37 -38.80 -6.81
CA ARG A 122 -20.75 -39.17 -8.16
C ARG A 122 -21.01 -37.92 -9.00
N LEU A 123 -20.74 -38.02 -10.29
CA LEU A 123 -21.13 -37.02 -11.27
C LEU A 123 -22.65 -37.07 -11.45
N LEU A 124 -23.35 -35.99 -11.10
CA LEU A 124 -24.80 -35.93 -11.22
C LEU A 124 -25.21 -35.75 -12.69
N THR A 125 -26.12 -36.59 -13.16
CA THR A 125 -26.78 -36.44 -14.47
C THR A 125 -27.77 -35.26 -14.43
N LEU A 126 -28.17 -34.77 -15.62
CA LEU A 126 -29.09 -33.62 -15.73
C LEU A 126 -30.40 -33.85 -14.96
N ASP A 127 -30.92 -35.07 -15.00
CA ASP A 127 -32.17 -35.46 -14.32
C ASP A 127 -32.02 -35.56 -12.80
N GLN A 128 -30.81 -35.78 -12.30
CA GLN A 128 -30.53 -35.85 -10.87
C GLN A 128 -30.34 -34.45 -10.25
N LYS A 129 -29.97 -33.43 -11.02
CA LYS A 129 -29.68 -32.09 -10.47
C LYS A 129 -30.87 -31.46 -9.73
N PRO A 130 -32.12 -31.46 -10.23
CA PRO A 130 -33.25 -30.83 -9.55
C PRO A 130 -33.55 -31.42 -8.18
N GLN A 131 -33.36 -32.73 -8.02
CA GLN A 131 -33.65 -33.44 -6.76
C GLN A 131 -32.64 -33.13 -5.65
N TRP A 132 -31.39 -32.83 -6.01
CA TRP A 132 -30.29 -32.63 -5.06
C TRP A 132 -30.00 -31.15 -4.73
N LEU A 133 -30.47 -30.21 -5.57
CA LEU A 133 -30.30 -28.78 -5.34
C LEU A 133 -30.93 -28.25 -4.04
N PRO A 134 -32.12 -28.72 -3.60
CA PRO A 134 -32.71 -28.30 -2.32
C PRO A 134 -31.85 -28.65 -1.10
N TRP A 135 -31.28 -29.86 -1.05
CA TRP A 135 -30.36 -30.30 0.03
C TRP A 135 -29.07 -29.49 0.09
N ARG A 136 -28.56 -29.08 -1.08
CA ARG A 136 -27.36 -28.23 -1.18
C ARG A 136 -27.61 -26.80 -0.71
N LYS A 137 -28.86 -26.31 -0.81
CA LYS A 137 -29.26 -24.99 -0.32
C LYS A 137 -29.67 -24.99 1.15
N SER A 138 -30.22 -26.09 1.69
CA SER A 138 -30.68 -26.19 3.09
C SER A 138 -29.56 -26.38 4.11
N THR A 139 -28.40 -26.90 3.70
CA THR A 139 -27.18 -26.89 4.53
C THR A 139 -26.49 -25.52 4.56
N ASN A 140 -27.06 -24.53 3.86
CA ASN A 140 -26.70 -23.12 3.98
C ASN A 140 -27.81 -22.38 4.75
N TYR A 141 -27.78 -22.47 6.07
CA TYR A 141 -27.94 -21.23 6.84
C TYR A 141 -26.76 -20.33 6.46
N GLY A 142 -27.02 -19.42 5.50
CA GLY A 142 -26.04 -18.51 4.94
C GLY A 142 -25.78 -18.77 3.45
N LEU A 143 -26.70 -18.36 2.59
CA LEU A 143 -26.43 -18.09 1.18
C LEU A 143 -25.39 -16.96 1.07
N ASN A 144 -24.12 -17.28 1.25
CA ASN A 144 -23.00 -16.49 0.75
C ASN A 144 -22.24 -17.34 -0.28
N CYS A 145 -22.85 -17.54 -1.44
CA CYS A 145 -22.02 -17.54 -2.65
C CYS A 145 -21.46 -16.12 -2.76
N LEU A 146 -20.16 -15.97 -2.48
CA LEU A 146 -19.41 -14.73 -2.21
C LEU A 146 -19.65 -14.15 -0.81
N THR A 147 -18.67 -14.33 0.10
CA THR A 147 -18.28 -13.27 1.05
C THR A 147 -16.79 -13.43 1.35
N ILE A 148 -16.02 -12.43 0.91
CA ILE A 148 -14.82 -11.98 1.61
C ILE A 148 -15.22 -11.79 3.08
N ARG A 149 -14.64 -12.57 4.01
CA ARG A 149 -14.72 -12.22 5.43
C ARG A 149 -13.64 -11.19 5.71
N LEU A 150 -14.01 -9.92 5.60
CA LEU A 150 -13.39 -8.86 6.39
C LEU A 150 -13.71 -9.14 7.85
N THR A 151 -12.68 -9.40 8.66
CA THR A 151 -12.73 -9.08 10.08
C THR A 151 -11.39 -8.49 10.48
N HIS A 152 -11.40 -7.17 10.64
CA HIS A 152 -10.51 -6.40 11.50
C HIS A 152 -10.60 -6.89 12.97
N GLN A 153 -9.53 -6.61 13.73
CA GLN A 153 -9.36 -6.71 15.19
C GLN A 153 -9.27 -8.16 15.71
N ILE A 154 -8.22 -8.57 16.43
CA ILE A 154 -7.36 -7.89 17.43
C ILE A 154 -5.88 -8.15 17.13
#